data_AF-A0A0B1RZM0-F1
#
_entry.id   AF-A0A0B1RZM0-F1
#
_cell.length_a   1.000
_cell.length_b   1.000
_cell.length_c   1.000
_cell.angle_alpha   90.00
_cell.angle_beta   90.00
_cell.angle_gamma   90.00
#
_symmetry.space_group_name_H-M   'P 1'
#
loop_
_entity.id
_entity.type
_entity.pdbx_description
1 polymer ?
#
loop_
_entity_poly.entity_id
_entity_poly.type
_entity_poly.pdbx_seq_one_letter_code
_entity_poly.pdbx_strand_id
1 'polypeptide(L)'
;TNKLPKRKIWHQRVINWAFRDPFKLVADDERRHLVRVLISTAFALWEDALDGHLEFHDVSHLVSSRRDVTKPPGVDIDILFAKGSHGDKEAFDGRGRMVAHSAYPPGGILHLDADENWSFDGSRGVDLRY
;
A
#
# COMPACT_ATOMS: atom_id res chain seq x y z
N THR A 1 -24.62 -9.45 -25.63
CA THR A 1 -24.89 -8.22 -24.87
C THR A 1 -23.57 -7.55 -24.55
N ASN A 2 -23.33 -6.35 -25.07
CA ASN A 2 -22.06 -5.64 -24.88
C ASN A 2 -22.09 -4.98 -23.50
N LYS A 3 -21.59 -5.66 -22.46
CA LYS A 3 -21.50 -5.08 -21.11
C LYS A 3 -20.43 -3.98 -21.16
N LEU A 4 -20.84 -2.74 -20.88
CA LEU A 4 -19.90 -1.64 -20.64
C LEU A 4 -18.85 -2.09 -19.61
N PRO A 5 -17.56 -1.74 -19.81
CA PRO A 5 -16.52 -2.11 -18.88
C PRO A 5 -16.89 -1.59 -17.48
N LYS A 6 -16.81 -2.46 -16.47
CA LYS A 6 -17.04 -2.06 -15.08
C LYS A 6 -16.05 -0.93 -14.75
N ARG A 7 -16.57 0.20 -14.27
CA ARG A 7 -15.74 1.35 -13.86
C ARG A 7 -14.81 0.89 -12.74
N LYS A 8 -13.53 1.21 -12.89
CA LYS A 8 -12.49 0.88 -11.92
C LYS A 8 -12.41 1.97 -10.84
N ILE A 9 -13.45 2.05 -10.01
CA ILE A 9 -13.61 3.06 -8.96
C ILE A 9 -14.09 2.43 -7.66
N TRP A 10 -13.77 3.07 -6.54
CA TRP A 10 -14.45 2.83 -5.26
C TRP A 10 -15.85 3.44 -5.30
N HIS A 11 -16.82 2.75 -4.71
CA HIS A 11 -18.21 3.24 -4.65
C HIS A 11 -18.59 3.66 -3.23
N GLN A 12 -17.77 3.26 -2.25
CA GLN A 12 -17.86 3.66 -0.86
C GLN A 12 -17.03 4.92 -0.60
N ARG A 13 -17.43 5.70 0.40
CA ARG A 13 -16.73 6.90 0.86
C ARG A 13 -15.51 6.55 1.72
N VAL A 14 -15.69 5.63 2.66
CA VAL A 14 -14.63 5.18 3.57
C VAL A 14 -13.83 4.07 2.92
N ILE A 15 -12.53 4.26 2.82
CA ILE A 15 -11.54 3.36 2.23
C ILE A 15 -10.62 2.89 3.36
N ASN A 16 -10.75 1.63 3.76
CA ASN A 16 -9.86 1.04 4.75
C ASN A 16 -8.52 0.71 4.12
N TRP A 17 -7.41 1.17 4.69
CA TRP A 17 -6.08 0.81 4.23
C TRP A 17 -5.24 0.16 5.33
N ALA A 18 -4.31 -0.69 4.93
CA ALA A 18 -3.40 -1.34 5.85
C ALA A 18 -1.98 -1.36 5.30
N PHE A 19 -1.00 -1.12 6.16
CA PHE A 19 0.42 -1.32 5.87
C PHE A 19 0.91 -2.62 6.48
N ARG A 20 1.53 -3.48 5.67
CA ARG A 20 2.03 -4.81 6.07
C ARG A 20 3.48 -5.01 5.66
N ASP A 21 4.30 -5.38 6.64
CA ASP A 21 5.74 -5.63 6.48
C ASP A 21 6.10 -7.06 6.92
N PRO A 22 5.85 -8.07 6.07
CA PRO A 22 6.16 -9.46 6.41
C PRO A 22 7.67 -9.77 6.47
N PHE A 23 8.50 -8.87 5.95
CA PHE A 23 9.96 -9.02 5.91
C PHE A 23 10.68 -8.31 7.06
N LYS A 24 9.95 -7.54 7.87
CA LYS A 24 10.49 -6.74 8.99
C LYS A 24 11.57 -5.75 8.53
N LEU A 25 11.36 -5.12 7.38
CA LEU A 25 12.24 -4.07 6.86
C LEU A 25 12.20 -2.81 7.75
N VAL A 26 11.05 -2.54 8.36
CA VAL A 26 10.88 -1.48 9.35
C VAL A 26 11.18 -2.07 10.71
N ALA A 27 12.27 -1.63 11.34
CA ALA A 27 12.89 -2.33 12.47
C ALA A 27 11.98 -2.44 13.72
N ASP A 28 11.35 -1.34 14.12
CA ASP A 28 10.63 -1.21 15.39
C ASP A 28 9.26 -0.56 15.21
N ASP A 29 8.46 -0.59 16.27
CA ASP A 29 7.08 -0.11 16.25
C ASP A 29 6.98 1.41 16.09
N GLU A 30 7.99 2.15 16.56
CA GLU A 30 8.06 3.61 16.37
C GLU A 30 8.24 3.96 14.89
N ARG A 31 9.16 3.28 14.19
CA ARG A 31 9.34 3.45 12.75
C ARG A 31 8.14 2.97 11.96
N ARG A 32 7.47 1.89 12.37
CA ARG A 32 6.21 1.45 11.73
C ARG A 32 5.11 2.48 11.91
N HIS A 33 5.02 3.10 13.09
CA HIS A 33 4.11 4.21 13.33
C HIS A 33 4.46 5.41 12.44
N LEU A 34 5.74 5.78 12.32
CA LEU A 34 6.18 6.85 11.42
C LEU A 34 5.77 6.58 9.96
N VAL A 35 5.99 5.36 9.45
CA VAL A 35 5.57 4.97 8.09
C VAL A 35 4.06 5.14 7.92
N ARG A 36 3.27 4.71 8.90
CA ARG A 36 1.81 4.89 8.86
C ARG A 36 1.39 6.36 8.89
N VAL A 37 2.09 7.21 9.63
CA VAL A 37 1.86 8.67 9.63
C VAL A 37 2.20 9.28 8.27
N LEU A 38 3.28 8.85 7.63
CA LEU A 38 3.65 9.33 6.28
C LEU A 38 2.60 8.95 5.24
N ILE A 39 2.15 7.69 5.25
CA ILE A 39 1.07 7.21 4.38
C ILE A 39 -0.23 7.99 4.66
N SER A 40 -0.58 8.20 5.94
CA SER A 40 -1.75 8.99 6.32
C SER A 40 -1.66 10.43 5.80
N THR A 41 -0.47 11.03 5.82
CA THR A 41 -0.24 12.39 5.30
C THR A 41 -0.47 12.44 3.79
N ALA A 42 0.00 11.43 3.05
CA ALA A 42 -0.28 11.32 1.62
C ALA A 42 -1.79 11.15 1.34
N PHE A 43 -2.50 10.32 2.12
CA PHE A 43 -3.95 10.19 1.99
C PHE A 43 -4.70 11.47 2.31
N ALA A 44 -4.30 12.22 3.33
CA ALA A 44 -4.92 13.51 3.66
C ALA A 44 -4.88 14.50 2.49
N LEU A 45 -3.81 14.50 1.68
CA LEU A 45 -3.76 15.31 0.45
C LEU A 45 -4.83 14.90 -0.57
N TRP A 46 -5.11 13.60 -0.67
CA TRP A 46 -6.17 13.11 -1.55
C TRP A 46 -7.56 13.40 -1.00
N GLU A 47 -7.77 13.31 0.31
CA GLU A 47 -9.04 13.70 0.94
C GLU A 47 -9.36 15.17 0.69
N ASP A 48 -8.37 16.04 0.87
CA ASP A 48 -8.49 17.49 0.61
C ASP A 48 -8.78 17.78 -0.87
N ALA A 49 -7.99 17.19 -1.78
CA ALA A 49 -8.18 17.37 -3.22
C ALA A 49 -9.53 16.83 -3.72
N LEU A 50 -10.15 15.92 -2.98
CA LEU A 50 -11.46 15.32 -3.28
C LEU A 50 -12.59 15.93 -2.45
N ASP A 51 -12.37 17.04 -1.74
CA ASP A 51 -13.38 17.73 -0.91
C ASP A 51 -14.11 16.77 0.06
N GLY A 52 -13.36 15.83 0.64
CA GLY A 52 -13.89 14.82 1.56
C GLY A 52 -14.86 13.81 0.93
N HIS A 53 -14.89 13.67 -0.40
CA HIS A 53 -15.67 12.62 -1.07
C HIS A 53 -15.14 11.21 -0.79
N LEU A 54 -13.86 11.09 -0.43
CA LEU A 54 -13.26 9.89 0.13
C LEU A 54 -12.64 10.19 1.49
N GLU A 55 -12.64 9.18 2.35
CA GLU A 55 -12.00 9.14 3.66
C GLU A 55 -11.14 7.87 3.75
N PHE A 56 -9.92 7.97 4.27
CA PHE A 56 -8.97 6.86 4.37
C PHE A 56 -8.72 6.48 5.82
N HIS A 57 -9.10 5.26 6.19
CA HIS A 57 -9.01 4.77 7.56
C HIS A 57 -7.90 3.74 7.71
N ASP A 58 -6.93 4.03 8.58
CA ASP A 58 -5.84 3.10 8.91
C ASP A 58 -6.34 1.94 9.78
N VAL A 59 -6.41 0.75 9.19
CA VAL A 59 -6.77 -0.50 9.89
C VAL A 59 -5.58 -1.44 10.05
N SER A 60 -4.34 -0.94 9.92
CA SER A 60 -3.12 -1.75 9.98
C SER A 60 -2.98 -2.55 11.29
N HIS A 61 -3.52 -2.03 12.40
CA HIS A 61 -3.50 -2.68 13.70
C HIS A 61 -4.45 -3.90 13.80
N LEU A 62 -5.41 -4.02 12.89
CA LEU A 62 -6.38 -5.12 12.83
C LEU A 62 -5.91 -6.28 11.94
N VAL A 63 -4.83 -6.09 11.18
CA VAL A 63 -4.35 -7.07 10.21
C VAL A 63 -3.04 -7.72 10.64
N SER A 64 -2.91 -9.00 10.32
CA SER A 64 -1.68 -9.74 10.55
C SER A 64 -0.66 -9.41 9.45
N SER A 65 0.56 -9.05 9.86
CA SER A 65 1.73 -8.96 8.96
C SER A 65 2.51 -10.28 8.84
N ARG A 66 1.94 -11.42 9.26
CA ARG A 66 2.56 -12.72 8.98
C ARG A 66 2.61 -12.95 7.47
N ARG A 67 3.56 -13.79 6.99
CA ARG A 67 3.97 -14.11 5.60
C ARG A 67 2.88 -14.48 4.56
N ASP A 68 1.65 -14.09 4.77
CA ASP A 68 0.57 -14.11 3.80
C ASP A 68 0.68 -12.87 2.90
N VAL A 69 0.74 -13.09 1.60
CA VAL A 69 0.73 -12.03 0.57
C VAL A 69 -0.68 -11.74 0.07
N THR A 70 -1.68 -12.49 0.52
CA THR A 70 -3.08 -12.29 0.18
C THR A 70 -3.58 -11.03 0.86
N LYS A 71 -4.27 -10.18 0.09
CA LYS A 71 -4.94 -9.00 0.61
C LYS A 71 -5.99 -9.38 1.68
N PRO A 72 -5.93 -8.80 2.90
CA PRO A 72 -6.87 -9.14 3.96
C PRO A 72 -8.32 -8.75 3.61
N PRO A 73 -9.32 -9.51 4.09
CA PRO A 73 -10.72 -9.13 3.92
C PRO A 73 -11.02 -7.82 4.65
N GLY A 74 -11.86 -6.96 4.05
CA GLY A 74 -12.26 -5.68 4.64
C GLY A 74 -11.21 -4.56 4.54
N VAL A 75 -10.06 -4.84 3.92
CA VAL A 75 -9.07 -3.83 3.51
C VAL A 75 -9.37 -3.45 2.06
N ASP A 76 -9.52 -2.17 1.77
CA ASP A 76 -9.70 -1.64 0.42
C ASP A 76 -8.38 -1.32 -0.26
N ILE A 77 -7.36 -0.86 0.47
CA ILE A 77 -5.99 -0.65 -0.03
C ILE A 77 -5.00 -1.42 0.84
N ASP A 78 -4.43 -2.50 0.30
CA ASP A 78 -3.36 -3.26 0.97
C ASP A 78 -1.99 -2.77 0.49
N ILE A 79 -1.25 -2.12 1.40
CA ILE A 79 0.10 -1.64 1.16
C ILE A 79 1.07 -2.68 1.73
N LEU A 80 1.73 -3.43 0.85
CA LEU A 80 2.49 -4.63 1.21
C LEU A 80 3.92 -4.54 0.72
N PHE A 81 4.90 -4.77 1.61
CA PHE A 81 6.22 -5.18 1.14
C PHE A 81 6.15 -6.61 0.60
N ALA A 82 6.50 -6.77 -0.67
CA ALA A 82 6.47 -8.02 -1.43
C ALA A 82 7.82 -8.25 -2.12
N LYS A 83 8.14 -9.50 -2.49
CA LYS A 83 9.43 -9.85 -3.12
C LYS A 83 9.24 -10.92 -4.17
N GLY A 84 9.94 -10.79 -5.31
CA GLY A 84 9.90 -11.76 -6.40
C GLY A 84 8.47 -12.08 -6.82
N SER A 85 8.13 -13.37 -6.96
CA SER A 85 6.74 -13.80 -7.17
C SER A 85 5.95 -13.73 -5.85
N HIS A 86 4.86 -12.96 -5.83
CA HIS A 86 4.15 -12.61 -4.60
C HIS A 86 2.62 -12.62 -4.75
N GLY A 87 2.09 -13.54 -5.55
CA GLY A 87 0.65 -13.86 -5.58
C GLY A 87 -0.18 -13.10 -6.62
N ASP A 88 0.41 -12.18 -7.37
CA ASP A 88 -0.17 -11.59 -8.58
C ASP A 88 0.67 -11.92 -9.83
N LYS A 89 0.40 -11.23 -10.96
CA LYS A 89 1.06 -11.49 -12.25
C LYS A 89 2.29 -10.61 -12.50
N GLU A 90 2.65 -9.74 -11.56
CA GLU A 90 3.67 -8.70 -11.72
C GLU A 90 4.81 -8.95 -10.72
N ALA A 91 5.60 -10.00 -10.93
CA ALA A 91 6.70 -10.31 -10.02
C ALA A 91 7.74 -9.19 -9.96
N PHE A 92 8.28 -8.90 -8.77
CA PHE A 92 9.41 -7.98 -8.62
C PHE A 92 10.70 -8.59 -9.17
N ASP A 93 11.55 -7.72 -9.70
CA ASP A 93 12.77 -8.06 -10.43
C ASP A 93 14.07 -7.68 -9.68
N GLY A 94 13.91 -7.34 -8.40
CA GLY A 94 14.98 -7.06 -7.46
C GLY A 94 15.49 -5.62 -7.54
N ARG A 95 16.40 -5.30 -6.62
CA ARG A 95 16.90 -3.94 -6.36
C ARG A 95 17.29 -3.13 -7.61
N GLY A 96 16.90 -1.86 -7.60
CA GLY A 96 17.26 -0.84 -8.59
C GLY A 96 16.39 -0.84 -9.83
N ARG A 97 15.22 -1.49 -9.77
CA ARG A 97 14.34 -1.72 -10.93
C ARG A 97 12.90 -1.34 -10.60
N MET A 98 11.94 -2.26 -10.65
CA MET A 98 10.56 -1.95 -10.29
C MET A 98 10.44 -1.78 -8.78
N VAL A 99 10.34 -0.54 -8.32
CA VAL A 99 10.24 -0.24 -6.88
C VAL A 99 8.85 -0.51 -6.30
N ALA A 100 7.80 -0.41 -7.13
CA ALA A 100 6.43 -0.58 -6.69
C ALA A 100 5.48 -0.83 -7.87
N HIS A 101 4.32 -1.43 -7.60
CA HIS A 101 3.18 -1.44 -8.51
C HIS A 101 1.85 -1.33 -7.77
N SER A 102 0.77 -1.09 -8.50
CA SER A 102 -0.57 -0.97 -7.92
C SER A 102 -1.64 -1.54 -8.83
N ALA A 103 -2.83 -1.77 -8.26
CA ALA A 103 -4.02 -2.14 -9.02
C ALA A 103 -5.13 -1.11 -8.82
N TYR A 104 -5.79 -0.74 -9.92
CA TYR A 104 -6.97 0.10 -9.89
C TYR A 104 -8.07 -0.45 -8.96
N PRO A 105 -8.93 0.41 -8.41
CA PRO A 105 -10.12 -0.02 -7.68
C PRO A 105 -11.02 -0.98 -8.50
N PRO A 106 -11.69 -1.95 -7.87
CA PRO A 106 -11.66 -2.25 -6.44
C PRO A 106 -10.52 -3.22 -6.05
N GLY A 107 -9.53 -3.44 -6.93
CA GLY A 107 -8.40 -4.32 -6.65
C GLY A 107 -7.59 -3.82 -5.47
N GLY A 108 -7.17 -2.54 -5.51
CA GLY A 108 -6.68 -1.80 -4.36
C GLY A 108 -5.51 -2.47 -3.64
N ILE A 109 -4.42 -2.64 -4.37
CA ILE A 109 -3.13 -3.03 -3.81
C ILE A 109 -2.11 -1.94 -4.13
N LEU A 110 -1.13 -1.78 -3.26
CA LEU A 110 0.14 -1.11 -3.51
C LEU A 110 1.23 -2.04 -2.99
N HIS A 111 1.94 -2.70 -3.90
CA HIS A 111 3.07 -3.53 -3.52
C HIS A 111 4.35 -2.70 -3.67
N LEU A 112 5.23 -2.83 -2.68
CA LEU A 112 6.55 -2.20 -2.61
C LEU A 112 7.60 -3.32 -2.67
N ASP A 113 8.61 -3.19 -3.51
CA ASP A 113 9.65 -4.21 -3.62
C ASP A 113 10.50 -4.22 -2.34
N ALA A 114 10.45 -5.34 -1.62
CA ALA A 114 11.18 -5.56 -0.39
C ALA A 114 12.71 -5.68 -0.59
N ASP A 115 13.19 -5.81 -1.83
CA ASP A 115 14.63 -5.80 -2.16
C ASP A 115 15.21 -4.38 -2.26
N GLU A 116 14.37 -3.35 -2.29
CA GLU A 116 14.82 -1.96 -2.35
C GLU A 116 15.36 -1.45 -1.00
N ASN A 117 16.28 -0.49 -1.08
CA ASN A 117 16.75 0.23 0.09
C ASN A 117 15.74 1.31 0.49
N TRP A 118 14.68 0.98 1.20
CA TRP A 118 13.70 1.99 1.60
C TRP A 118 14.26 2.96 2.64
N SER A 119 13.97 4.24 2.44
CA SER A 119 14.15 5.31 3.41
C SER A 119 12.80 5.92 3.76
N PHE A 120 12.63 6.24 5.04
CA PHE A 120 11.40 6.85 5.58
C PHE A 120 11.67 8.27 6.11
N ASP A 121 12.92 8.70 6.13
CA ASP A 121 13.40 9.97 6.66
C ASP A 121 14.14 10.82 5.60
N GLY A 122 14.30 10.31 4.38
CA GLY A 122 15.04 10.96 3.30
C GLY A 122 16.54 10.86 3.40
N SER A 123 17.07 10.02 4.29
CA SER A 123 18.52 9.90 4.49
C SER A 123 19.23 9.26 3.28
N ARG A 124 18.83 8.04 2.90
CA ARG A 124 19.45 7.30 1.79
C ARG A 124 18.58 6.14 1.29
N GLY A 125 18.34 6.10 -0.02
CA GLY A 125 17.63 5.00 -0.68
C GLY A 125 16.42 5.45 -1.48
N VAL A 126 15.48 4.54 -1.74
CA VAL A 126 14.18 4.88 -2.31
C VAL A 126 13.34 5.50 -1.19
N ASP A 127 12.96 6.76 -1.37
CA ASP A 127 12.25 7.52 -0.35
C ASP A 127 10.75 7.24 -0.45
N LEU A 128 10.15 6.66 0.60
CA LEU A 128 8.71 6.34 0.59
C LEU A 128 7.81 7.59 0.58
N ARG A 129 8.36 8.78 0.84
CA ARG A 129 7.59 10.02 0.94
C ARG A 129 7.25 10.64 -0.42
N TYR A 130 7.92 10.22 -1.50
CA TYR A 130 7.84 10.85 -2.83
C TYR A 130 7.64 9.83 -3.95
#